data_AF-A0A7H1PRP3-F1
#
_entry.id   AF-A0A7H1PRP3-F1
#
_cell.length_a   1.000
_cell.length_b   1.000
_cell.length_c   1.000
_cell.angle_alpha   90.00
_cell.angle_beta   90.00
_cell.angle_gamma   90.00
#
_symmetry.space_group_name_H-M   'P 1'
#
loop_
_entity.id
_entity.type
_entity.pdbx_description
1 polymer ?
#
loop_
_entity_poly.entity_id
_entity_poly.type
_entity_poly.pdbx_seq_one_letter_code
_entity_poly.pdbx_strand_id
1 'polypeptide(L)'
;MFTAKHEVEPDAEIRVLGHRSLEIAAEVIAEAQRSGAVRSGDAVRLAQVAFSTVHGLAVLAVGDLLDDTPVGEATDLALEILLTGLRGTS
;
A
#
# COMPACT_ATOMS: atom_id res chain seq x y z
N MET A 1 1.98 -30.56 9.99
CA MET A 1 0.90 -29.89 10.73
C MET A 1 1.54 -28.82 11.60
N PHE A 2 1.76 -27.62 11.05
CA PHE A 2 2.27 -26.49 11.84
C PHE A 2 1.11 -25.92 12.63
N THR A 3 1.15 -26.16 13.93
CA THR A 3 0.25 -25.63 14.93
C THR A 3 0.24 -24.11 14.80
N ALA A 4 -0.88 -23.55 14.32
CA ALA A 4 -1.08 -22.11 14.27
C ALA A 4 -1.10 -21.59 15.72
N LYS A 5 0.04 -21.03 16.09
CA LYS A 5 0.33 -20.22 17.26
C LYS A 5 -0.80 -19.21 17.48
N HIS A 6 -1.32 -19.16 18.71
CA HIS A 6 -2.28 -18.19 19.22
C HIS A 6 -2.21 -16.85 18.47
N GLU A 7 -3.28 -16.49 17.76
CA GLU A 7 -3.55 -15.11 17.38
C GLU A 7 -3.71 -14.33 18.69
N VAL A 8 -2.59 -13.77 19.16
CA VAL A 8 -2.60 -12.61 20.03
C VAL A 8 -3.28 -11.53 19.20
N GLU A 9 -4.49 -11.12 19.57
CA GLU A 9 -5.09 -9.92 18.97
C GLU A 9 -4.01 -8.84 18.92
N PRO A 10 -3.69 -8.28 17.74
CA PRO A 10 -2.70 -7.22 17.65
C PRO A 10 -3.07 -6.15 18.66
N ASP A 11 -2.09 -5.80 19.52
CA ASP A 11 -2.29 -4.83 20.60
C ASP A 11 -3.02 -3.60 20.06
N ALA A 12 -4.03 -3.10 20.78
CA ALA A 12 -4.97 -2.11 20.25
C ALA A 12 -4.28 -0.86 19.69
N GLU A 13 -3.10 -0.53 20.24
CA GLU A 13 -2.21 0.53 19.78
C GLU A 13 -1.65 0.29 18.36
N ILE A 14 -1.26 -0.94 18.01
CA ILE A 14 -0.76 -1.29 16.67
C ILE A 14 -1.85 -1.08 15.62
N ARG A 15 -3.10 -1.42 15.95
CA ARG A 15 -4.23 -1.21 15.06
C ARG A 15 -4.52 0.29 14.84
N VAL A 16 -4.43 1.10 15.89
CA VAL A 16 -4.59 2.56 15.80
C VAL A 16 -3.50 3.17 14.92
N LEU A 17 -2.24 2.77 15.12
CA LEU A 17 -1.12 3.25 14.29
C LEU A 17 -1.27 2.84 12.82
N GLY A 18 -1.72 1.62 12.55
CA GLY A 18 -2.03 1.16 11.20
C GLY A 18 -3.13 1.99 10.54
N HIS A 19 -4.19 2.34 11.28
CA HIS A 19 -5.26 3.21 10.78
C HIS A 19 -4.73 4.61 10.43
N ARG A 20 -3.88 5.17 11.29
CA ARG A 20 -3.27 6.48 11.08
C ARG A 20 -2.40 6.55 9.82
N SER A 21 -1.69 5.47 9.49
CA SER A 21 -0.91 5.40 8.24
C SER A 21 -1.81 5.48 6.99
N LEU A 22 -2.98 4.85 7.02
CA LEU A 22 -3.96 4.95 5.92
C LEU A 22 -4.62 6.33 5.84
N GLU A 23 -4.90 6.96 6.98
CA GLU A 23 -5.42 8.33 7.04
C GLU A 23 -4.44 9.32 6.39
N ILE A 24 -3.15 9.25 6.75
CA ILE A 24 -2.10 10.08 6.13
C ILE A 24 -2.03 9.83 4.62
N ALA A 25 -2.08 8.58 4.18
CA ALA A 25 -2.07 8.24 2.75
C ALA A 25 -3.30 8.82 2.01
N ALA A 26 -4.49 8.78 2.62
CA ALA A 26 -5.70 9.36 2.07
C ALA A 26 -5.62 10.89 1.98
N GLU A 27 -5.06 11.56 2.98
CA GLU A 27 -4.83 13.01 2.97
C GLU A 27 -3.88 13.44 1.85
N VAL A 28 -2.79 12.70 1.65
CA VAL A 28 -1.83 12.93 0.54
C VAL A 28 -2.50 12.75 -0.81
N ILE A 29 -3.31 11.71 -1.00
CA ILE A 29 -4.06 11.51 -2.24
C ILE A 29 -5.05 12.66 -2.46
N ALA A 30 -5.78 13.08 -1.44
CA ALA A 30 -6.74 14.18 -1.56
C ALA A 30 -6.05 15.50 -1.95
N GLU A 31 -4.85 15.77 -1.44
CA GLU A 31 -4.04 16.92 -1.88
C GLU A 31 -3.58 16.78 -3.33
N ALA A 32 -3.09 15.62 -3.73
CA ALA A 32 -2.68 15.37 -5.11
C ALA A 32 -3.85 15.44 -6.11
N GLN A 33 -5.07 15.14 -5.67
CA GLN A 33 -6.29 15.34 -6.46
C GLN A 33 -6.61 16.84 -6.63
N ARG A 34 -6.43 17.65 -5.59
CA ARG A 34 -6.64 19.11 -5.66
C ARG A 34 -5.70 19.79 -6.67
N SER A 35 -4.48 19.27 -6.83
CA SER A 35 -3.51 19.76 -7.82
C SER A 35 -3.66 19.14 -9.21
N GLY A 36 -4.58 18.18 -9.38
CA GLY A 36 -4.79 17.46 -10.64
C GLY A 36 -3.75 16.37 -10.94
N ALA A 37 -2.78 16.14 -10.05
CA ALA A 37 -1.75 15.11 -10.23
C ALA A 37 -2.33 13.69 -10.13
N VAL A 38 -3.33 13.47 -9.28
CA VAL A 38 -4.04 12.21 -9.10
C VAL A 38 -5.47 12.30 -9.59
N ARG A 39 -5.97 11.23 -10.22
CA ARG A 39 -7.34 11.11 -10.70
C ARG A 39 -8.38 11.36 -9.60
N SER A 40 -9.51 11.92 -9.99
CA SER A 40 -10.67 12.06 -9.10
C SER A 40 -11.21 10.69 -8.66
N GLY A 41 -11.85 10.67 -7.49
CA GLY A 41 -12.40 9.47 -6.87
C GLY A 41 -12.31 9.52 -5.34
N ASP A 42 -12.77 8.46 -4.68
CA ASP A 42 -12.68 8.31 -3.23
C ASP A 42 -11.22 8.12 -2.79
N ALA A 43 -10.66 9.15 -2.15
CA ALA A 43 -9.25 9.19 -1.72
C ALA A 43 -8.90 8.06 -0.75
N VAL A 44 -9.82 7.63 0.12
CA VAL A 44 -9.59 6.54 1.08
C VAL A 44 -9.45 5.22 0.32
N ARG A 45 -10.32 4.95 -0.65
CA ARG A 45 -10.22 3.75 -1.48
C ARG A 45 -8.95 3.73 -2.33
N LEU A 46 -8.56 4.86 -2.88
CA LEU A 46 -7.30 4.97 -3.62
C LEU A 46 -6.08 4.74 -2.70
N ALA A 47 -6.12 5.23 -1.47
CA ALA A 47 -5.06 5.01 -0.48
C ALA A 47 -4.97 3.54 -0.06
N GLN A 48 -6.11 2.86 0.09
CA GLN A 48 -6.15 1.42 0.35
C GLN A 48 -5.52 0.61 -0.78
N VAL A 49 -5.77 0.98 -2.04
CA VAL A 49 -5.13 0.33 -3.20
C VAL A 49 -3.62 0.55 -3.17
N ALA A 50 -3.16 1.80 -3.00
CA ALA A 50 -1.75 2.12 -2.92
C ALA A 50 -1.03 1.36 -1.79
N PHE A 51 -1.64 1.35 -0.60
CA PHE A 51 -1.12 0.62 0.55
C PHE A 51 -1.07 -0.89 0.29
N SER A 52 -2.13 -1.46 -0.30
CA SER A 52 -2.19 -2.89 -0.64
C SER A 52 -1.09 -3.29 -1.63
N THR A 53 -0.77 -2.45 -2.61
CA THR A 53 0.32 -2.71 -3.57
C THR A 53 1.66 -2.82 -2.87
N VAL A 54 2.03 -1.86 -2.02
CA VAL A 54 3.33 -1.85 -1.33
C VAL A 54 3.38 -2.92 -0.24
N HIS A 55 2.29 -3.10 0.52
CA HIS A 55 2.22 -4.12 1.55
C HIS A 55 2.27 -5.54 0.97
N GLY A 56 1.53 -5.81 -0.11
CA GLY A 56 1.56 -7.09 -0.81
C GLY A 56 2.96 -7.42 -1.31
N LEU A 57 3.67 -6.45 -1.89
CA LEU A 57 5.06 -6.62 -2.30
C LEU A 57 5.98 -6.94 -1.11
N ALA A 58 5.82 -6.25 0.02
CA ALA A 58 6.59 -6.53 1.22
C ALA A 58 6.34 -7.95 1.76
N VAL A 59 5.08 -8.42 1.72
CA VAL A 59 4.72 -9.80 2.10
C VAL A 59 5.39 -10.81 1.17
N LEU A 60 5.41 -10.57 -0.15
CA LEU A 60 6.11 -11.44 -1.11
C LEU A 60 7.62 -11.48 -0.84
N ALA A 61 8.24 -10.32 -0.58
CA ALA A 61 9.67 -10.22 -0.30
C ALA A 61 10.06 -10.97 0.98
N VAL A 62 9.30 -10.80 2.07
CA VAL A 62 9.56 -11.49 3.35
C VAL A 62 9.30 -13.00 3.23
N GLY A 63 8.37 -13.40 2.37
CA GLY A 63 8.05 -14.80 2.09
C GLY A 63 9.02 -15.51 1.15
N ASP A 64 10.06 -14.84 0.65
CA ASP A 64 10.96 -15.37 -0.39
C ASP A 64 10.20 -15.78 -1.68
N LEU A 65 9.16 -15.01 -2.04
CA LEU A 65 8.25 -15.29 -3.17
C LEU A 65 8.52 -14.42 -4.40
N LEU A 66 9.65 -13.71 -4.43
CA LEU A 66 10.08 -12.92 -5.59
C LEU A 66 11.02 -13.69 -6.52
N ASP A 67 11.35 -14.94 -6.17
CA ASP A 67 12.31 -15.79 -6.88
C ASP A 67 13.63 -15.02 -7.13
N ASP A 68 14.08 -14.94 -8.39
CA ASP A 68 15.30 -14.23 -8.78
C ASP A 68 15.10 -12.70 -8.92
N THR A 69 13.90 -12.16 -8.68
CA THR A 69 13.61 -10.73 -8.87
C THR A 69 14.12 -9.91 -7.67
N PRO A 70 15.05 -8.96 -7.87
CA PRO A 70 15.48 -8.09 -6.78
C PRO A 70 14.33 -7.24 -6.23
N VAL A 71 14.24 -7.13 -4.89
CA VAL A 71 13.19 -6.34 -4.22
C VAL A 71 13.13 -4.89 -4.73
N GLY A 72 14.29 -4.29 -5.02
CA GLY A 72 14.36 -2.94 -5.57
C GLY A 72 13.66 -2.83 -6.92
N GLU A 73 13.97 -3.75 -7.85
CA GLU A 73 13.36 -3.78 -9.18
C GLU A 73 11.85 -4.03 -9.12
N ALA A 74 11.42 -4.96 -8.26
CA ALA A 74 10.00 -5.22 -8.04
C ALA A 74 9.27 -4.00 -7.44
N THR A 75 9.94 -3.25 -6.55
CA THR A 75 9.40 -2.02 -5.95
C THR A 75 9.25 -0.92 -6.99
N ASP A 76 10.27 -0.70 -7.81
CA ASP A 76 10.24 0.33 -8.85
C ASP A 76 9.11 0.06 -9.85
N LEU A 77 8.96 -1.19 -10.32
CA LEU A 77 7.89 -1.58 -11.23
C LEU A 77 6.50 -1.42 -10.59
N ALA A 78 6.33 -1.84 -9.33
CA ALA A 78 5.07 -1.71 -8.62
C ALA A 78 4.65 -0.23 -8.47
N LEU A 79 5.61 0.65 -8.15
CA LEU A 79 5.37 2.09 -8.05
C LEU A 79 5.08 2.71 -9.41
N GLU A 80 5.78 2.31 -10.47
CA GLU A 80 5.51 2.78 -11.83
C GLU A 80 4.06 2.48 -12.25
N ILE A 81 3.62 1.23 -12.06
CA ILE A 81 2.26 0.79 -12.39
C ILE A 81 1.23 1.52 -11.54
N LEU A 82 1.47 1.59 -10.22
CA LEU A 82 0.57 2.27 -9.29
C LEU A 82 0.41 3.75 -9.64
N LEU A 83 1.52 4.47 -9.79
CA LEU A 83 1.50 5.90 -10.10
C LEU A 83 0.88 6.15 -11.49
N THR A 84 1.18 5.31 -12.47
CA THR A 84 0.56 5.40 -13.80
C THR A 84 -0.97 5.21 -13.72
N GLY A 85 -1.46 4.25 -12.95
CA GLY A 85 -2.90 4.04 -12.75
C GLY A 85 -3.60 5.13 -11.93
N LEU A 86 -2.85 5.84 -11.09
CA LEU A 86 -3.34 6.95 -10.27
C LEU A 86 -3.28 8.31 -10.98
N ARG A 87 -2.50 8.46 -12.06
CA ARG A 87 -2.35 9.74 -12.77
C ARG A 87 -3.72 10.34 -13.13
N GLY A 88 -3.85 11.65 -12.92
CA GLY A 88 -4.99 12.41 -13.41
C GLY A 88 -5.06 12.35 -14.93
N THR A 89 -6.27 12.14 -15.47
CA THR A 89 -6.55 12.38 -16.89
C THR A 89 -6.76 13.88 -17.06
N SER A 90 -5.70 14.59 -17.47
CA SER A 90 -5.83 15.94 -18.04
C SER A 90 -6.51 15.87 -19.41
#